data_AF-A0A090WSK9-F1
#
_entry.id   AF-A0A090WSK9-F1
#
_cell.length_a   1.000
_cell.length_b   1.000
_cell.length_c   1.000
_cell.angle_alpha   90.00
_cell.angle_beta   90.00
_cell.angle_gamma   90.00
#
_symmetry.space_group_name_H-M   'P 1'
#
loop_
_entity.id
_entity.type
_entity.pdbx_description
1 polymer ?
#
loop_
_entity_poly.entity_id
_entity_poly.type
_entity_poly.pdbx_seq_one_letter_code
_entity_poly.pdbx_strand_id
1 'polypeptide(L)' 'MKPVEGVKGVLKNINRPFCVASSGPEDKIELNLGLTGLLSFFENKIFSCYKIQKWKPDPAVFLWAAETMGGLSQKNVL' A
#
# COMPACT_ATOMS: atom_id res chain seq x y z
N MET A 1 15.59 -2.65 -10.26
CA MET A 1 15.01 -2.00 -9.05
C MET A 1 15.69 -2.58 -7.81
N LYS A 2 15.87 -1.80 -6.74
CA LYS A 2 16.40 -2.29 -5.46
C LYS A 2 15.48 -1.81 -4.33
N PRO A 3 15.31 -2.58 -3.23
CA PRO A 3 14.61 -2.08 -2.06
C PRO A 3 15.39 -0.91 -1.45
N VAL A 4 14.67 0.00 -0.79
CA VAL A 4 15.30 1.01 0.06
C VAL A 4 16.09 0.31 1.17
N GLU A 5 17.30 0.80 1.44
CA GLU A 5 18.16 0.24 2.48
C GLU A 5 17.42 0.20 3.84
N GLY A 6 17.56 -0.90 4.57
CA GLY A 6 16.91 -1.10 5.87
C GLY A 6 15.40 -1.42 5.83
N VAL A 7 14.70 -1.27 4.70
CA VAL A 7 13.23 -1.43 4.64
C VAL A 7 12.75 -2.80 5.11
N LYS A 8 13.50 -3.87 4.81
CA LYS A 8 13.17 -5.23 5.27
C LYS A 8 13.24 -5.35 6.78
N GLY A 9 14.20 -4.67 7.42
CA GLY A 9 14.31 -4.61 8.87
C GLY A 9 13.12 -3.89 9.48
N VAL A 10 12.72 -2.75 8.89
CA VAL A 10 11.51 -2.02 9.31
C VAL A 10 10.27 -2.91 9.20
N LEU A 11 10.01 -3.49 8.02
CA LEU A 11 8.83 -4.31 7.77
C LEU A 11 8.70 -5.52 8.71
N LYS A 12 9.82 -6.13 9.11
CA LYS A 12 9.85 -7.22 10.10
C LYS A 12 9.51 -6.79 11.52
N ASN A 13 9.68 -5.50 11.85
CA ASN A 13 9.48 -4.95 13.20
C ASN A 13 8.22 -4.07 13.32
N ILE A 14 7.43 -3.92 12.26
CA ILE A 14 6.15 -3.21 12.34
C ILE A 14 5.14 -4.08 13.09
N ASN A 15 4.67 -3.58 14.24
CA ASN A 15 3.64 -4.24 15.07
C ASN A 15 2.23 -3.67 14.85
N ARG A 16 2.00 -2.89 13.78
CA ARG A 16 0.71 -2.30 13.43
C ARG A 16 0.28 -2.73 12.02
N PRO A 17 -1.02 -2.74 11.69
CA PRO A 17 -1.45 -2.98 10.31
C PRO A 17 -0.80 -1.98 9.34
N PHE A 18 -0.32 -2.46 8.20
CA PHE A 18 0.33 -1.66 7.16
C PHE A 18 0.03 -2.23 5.78
N CYS A 19 0.05 -1.38 4.75
CA CYS A 19 -0.26 -1.75 3.36
C CYS A 19 0.55 -0.93 2.35
N VAL A 20 0.42 -1.23 1.05
CA VAL A 20 0.86 -0.34 -0.04
C VAL A 20 -0.35 0.34 -0.67
N ALA A 21 -0.32 1.67 -0.76
CA ALA A 21 -1.29 2.47 -1.52
C ALA A 21 -0.59 3.28 -2.62
N SER A 22 -0.77 2.90 -3.89
CA SER A 22 0.02 3.40 -5.01
C SER A 22 -0.84 3.91 -6.17
N SER A 23 -0.30 4.90 -6.89
CA SER A 23 -0.92 5.43 -8.11
C SER A 23 -0.64 4.59 -9.35
N GLY A 24 0.18 3.54 -9.26
CA GLY A 24 0.52 2.65 -10.38
C GLY A 24 -0.44 1.46 -10.55
N PRO A 25 -0.43 0.80 -11.72
CA PRO A 25 -1.15 -0.46 -11.95
C PRO A 25 -0.78 -1.55 -10.93
N GLU A 26 -1.75 -2.40 -10.57
CA GLU A 26 -1.59 -3.47 -9.56
C GLU A 26 -0.47 -4.46 -9.93
N ASP A 27 -0.47 -4.94 -11.17
CA ASP A 27 0.57 -5.81 -11.75
C ASP A 27 1.98 -5.19 -11.65
N LYS A 28 2.11 -3.89 -11.92
CA LYS A 28 3.39 -3.18 -11.80
C LYS A 28 3.84 -3.06 -10.35
N ILE A 29 2.92 -2.91 -9.40
CA ILE A 29 3.23 -2.87 -7.96
C ILE A 29 3.72 -4.24 -7.51
N GLU A 30 2.99 -5.31 -7.85
CA GLU A 30 3.35 -6.68 -7.53
C GLU A 30 4.70 -7.08 -8.11
N LEU A 31 4.95 -6.77 -9.39
CA LEU A 31 6.24 -7.02 -10.05
C LEU A 31 7.39 -6.35 -9.29
N ASN A 32 7.25 -5.07 -8.93
CA ASN A 32 8.28 -4.33 -8.22
C ASN A 32 8.52 -4.88 -6.80
N LEU A 33 7.46 -5.26 -6.09
CA LEU A 33 7.57 -5.89 -4.77
C LEU A 33 8.20 -7.29 -4.88
N GLY A 34 7.90 -8.04 -5.95
CA GLY A 34 8.52 -9.32 -6.25
C GLY A 34 10.02 -9.19 -6.50
N LEU A 35 10.42 -8.27 -7.40
CA LEU A 35 11.82 -7.99 -7.72
C LEU A 35 12.64 -7.52 -6.52
N THR A 36 12.00 -6.90 -5.52
CA THR A 36 12.66 -6.42 -4.30
C THR A 36 12.59 -7.43 -3.14
N GLY A 37 11.89 -8.56 -3.33
CA GLY A 37 11.64 -9.56 -2.30
C GLY A 37 10.82 -9.02 -1.12
N LEU A 38 9.89 -8.10 -1.41
CA LEU A 38 9.00 -7.45 -0.45
C LEU A 38 7.55 -7.93 -0.57
N LEU A 39 7.18 -8.61 -1.66
CA LEU A 39 5.79 -8.97 -1.96
C LEU A 39 5.09 -9.75 -0.84
N SER A 40 5.77 -10.71 -0.21
CA SER A 40 5.23 -11.50 0.91
C SER A 40 4.85 -10.65 2.13
N PHE A 41 5.46 -9.47 2.29
CA PHE A 41 5.06 -8.53 3.33
C PHE A 41 3.78 -7.78 3.00
N PHE A 42 3.21 -7.90 1.79
CA PHE A 42 2.09 -7.11 1.27
C PHE A 42 0.98 -7.94 0.61
N GLU A 43 0.98 -9.26 0.79
CA GLU A 43 -0.10 -10.12 0.30
C GLU A 43 -1.48 -9.66 0.82
N ASN A 44 -2.44 -9.53 -0.09
CA ASN A 44 -3.80 -9.04 0.16
C ASN A 44 -3.91 -7.62 0.75
N LYS A 45 -2.84 -6.82 0.69
CA LYS A 45 -2.81 -5.44 1.19
C LYS A 45 -2.10 -4.48 0.24
N ILE A 46 -2.39 -4.66 -1.05
CA ILE A 46 -2.01 -3.78 -2.15
C ILE A 46 -3.25 -3.02 -2.63
N PHE A 47 -3.16 -1.70 -2.64
CA PHE A 47 -4.24 -0.80 -2.99
C PHE A 47 -3.79 0.11 -4.15
N SER A 48 -4.31 -0.17 -5.35
CA SER A 48 -4.00 0.58 -6.56
C SER A 48 -5.07 1.62 -6.91
N CYS A 49 -4.64 2.82 -7.28
CA CYS A 49 -5.52 3.84 -7.88
C CYS A 49 -6.19 3.35 -9.17
N TYR A 50 -5.53 2.46 -9.92
CA TYR A 50 -6.09 1.88 -11.16
C TYR A 50 -7.27 0.95 -10.85
N LYS A 51 -7.31 0.33 -9.68
CA LYS A 51 -8.42 -0.56 -9.30
C LYS A 51 -9.72 0.21 -9.06
N ILE A 52 -9.60 1.43 -8.53
CA ILE A 52 -10.75 2.30 -8.20
C ILE A 52 -10.94 3.46 -9.18
N GLN A 53 -10.08 3.57 -10.20
CA GLN A 53 -10.08 4.66 -11.21
C GLN A 53 -10.07 6.07 -10.59
N LYS A 54 -9.32 6.24 -9.50
CA LYS A 54 -9.12 7.52 -8.79
C LYS A 54 -7.67 7.67 -8.41
N TRP A 55 -7.04 8.75 -8.86
CA TRP A 55 -5.62 9.02 -8.64
C TRP A 55 -5.43 10.18 -7.67
N LYS A 56 -4.35 10.08 -6.89
CA LYS A 56 -3.88 11.17 -6.03
C LYS A 56 -3.79 12.48 -6.86
N PRO A 57 -4.17 13.63 -6.31
CA PRO A 57 -4.37 13.92 -4.88
C PRO A 57 -5.72 13.48 -4.31
N ASP A 58 -6.62 12.87 -5.08
CA ASP A 58 -7.85 12.27 -4.54
C ASP A 58 -7.52 11.27 -3.41
N PRO A 59 -8.13 11.40 -2.22
CA PRO A 59 -7.81 10.55 -1.07
C PRO A 59 -8.38 9.13 -1.16
N ALA A 60 -9.21 8.81 -2.16
CA ALA A 60 -10.00 7.59 -2.21
C ALA A 60 -9.18 6.30 -2.03
N VAL A 61 -7.96 6.21 -2.58
CA VAL A 61 -7.11 5.03 -2.40
C VAL A 61 -6.68 4.84 -0.94
N PHE A 62 -6.46 5.93 -0.21
CA PHE A 62 -6.09 5.88 1.21
C PHE A 62 -7.30 5.55 2.08
N LEU A 63 -8.47 6.10 1.77
CA LEU A 63 -9.71 5.78 2.50
C LEU A 63 -10.08 4.31 2.29
N TRP A 64 -10.01 3.81 1.06
CA TRP A 64 -10.24 2.40 0.74
C TRP A 64 -9.25 1.47 1.46
N ALA A 65 -7.96 1.84 1.49
CA ALA A 65 -6.95 1.09 2.23
C ALA A 65 -7.23 1.10 3.74
N ALA A 66 -7.57 2.26 4.33
CA ALA A 66 -7.87 2.38 5.74
C ALA A 66 -9.08 1.51 6.13
N GLU A 67 -10.18 1.62 5.40
CA GLU A 67 -11.40 0.84 5.63
C GLU A 67 -11.13 -0.67 5.52
N THR A 68 -10.38 -1.10 4.51
CA THR A 68 -10.03 -2.52 4.32
C THR A 68 -9.12 -3.05 5.42
N MET A 69 -8.20 -2.22 5.92
CA MET A 69 -7.25 -2.59 6.98
C MET A 69 -7.84 -2.46 8.40
N GLY A 70 -9.15 -2.20 8.53
CA GLY A 70 -9.84 -2.06 9.81
C GLY A 70 -9.65 -0.71 10.51
N GLY A 71 -9.05 0.27 9.83
CA GLY A 71 -9.00 1.65 10.27
C GLY A 71 -10.34 2.34 10.03
N LEU A 72 -10.95 2.88 11.08
CA LEU A 72 -12.08 3.80 10.94
C LEU A 72 -11.60 4.99 10.11
N SER A 73 -12.03 5.05 8.84
CA SER A 73 -11.88 6.21 7.98
C SER A 73 -12.56 7.38 8.69
N GLN A 74 -11.79 8.24 9.34
CA GLN A 74 -12.33 9.48 9.89
C GLN A 74 -12.72 10.36 8.69
N LYS A 75 -14.01 10.29 8.34
CA LYS A 75 -14.75 11.46 7.86
C LYS A 75 -14.38 12.60 8.80
N ASN A 76 -13.76 13.65 8.27
CA ASN A 76 -13.33 14.89 8.94
C ASN A 76 -11.84 14.96 9.33
N VAL A 77 -10.98 15.25 8.35
CA VAL A 77 -10.02 16.34 8.49
C VAL A 77 -10.01 17.11 7.16
N LEU A 78 -10.27 18.41 7.28
CA LEU A 78 -10.43 19.49 6.27
C LEU A 78 -9.76 19.30 4.91
#